data_AF-A0A5C6P9F3-F1
#
_entry.id   AF-A0A5C6P9F3-F1
#
_cell.length_a   1.000
_cell.length_b   1.000
_cell.length_c   1.000
_cell.angle_alpha   90.00
_cell.angle_beta   90.00
_cell.angle_gamma   90.00
#
_symmetry.space_group_name_H-M   'P 1'
#
loop_
_entity.id
_entity.type
_entity.pdbx_description
1 polymer ?
#
loop_
_entity_poly.entity_id
_entity_poly.type
_entity_poly.pdbx_seq_one_letter_code
_entity_poly.pdbx_strand_id
1 'polypeptide(L)'
;MDGWSALTFIGRFRRTMDCSQNAYNEDTSVLLERLDSLEKALFSSGQSGLNGFQSWEKGQASQLTASTLVLNYRKRKITEVQS
;
A
#
# COMPACT_ATOMS: atom_id res chain seq x y z
N MET A 1 -15.00 -6.54 20.16
CA MET A 1 -15.13 -5.28 19.40
C MET A 1 -16.22 -4.47 20.09
N ASP A 2 -15.84 -3.40 20.76
CA ASP A 2 -16.74 -2.44 21.39
C ASP A 2 -17.43 -1.57 20.31
N GLY A 3 -18.73 -1.33 20.42
CA GLY A 3 -19.49 -0.58 19.39
C GLY A 3 -18.97 0.85 19.13
N TRP A 4 -18.23 1.41 20.08
CA TRP A 4 -17.62 2.74 19.99
C TRP A 4 -16.42 2.80 19.02
N SER A 5 -15.64 1.73 18.89
CA SER A 5 -14.53 1.68 17.93
C SER A 5 -15.01 1.65 16.48
N ALA A 6 -16.13 0.95 16.22
CA ALA A 6 -16.74 0.89 14.88
C ALA A 6 -17.30 2.24 14.42
N LEU A 7 -18.03 2.96 15.29
CA LEU A 7 -18.56 4.29 14.96
C LEU A 7 -17.43 5.31 14.71
N THR A 8 -16.35 5.21 15.49
CA THR A 8 -15.16 6.06 15.33
C THR A 8 -14.45 5.81 13.99
N PHE A 9 -14.35 4.55 13.55
CA PHE A 9 -13.82 4.21 12.24
C PHE A 9 -14.70 4.74 11.11
N ILE A 10 -16.02 4.52 11.18
CA ILE A 10 -16.98 4.99 10.15
C ILE A 10 -16.88 6.51 9.97
N GLY A 11 -16.77 7.27 11.08
CA GLY A 11 -16.63 8.73 11.03
C GLY A 11 -15.33 9.21 10.35
N ARG A 12 -14.25 8.43 10.41
CA ARG A 12 -12.96 8.77 9.80
C ARG A 12 -12.77 8.20 8.40
N PHE A 13 -13.52 7.15 8.04
CA PHE A 13 -13.40 6.40 6.78
C PHE A 13 -13.31 7.30 5.55
N ARG A 14 -14.27 8.22 5.39
CA ARG A 14 -14.33 9.10 4.21
C ARG A 14 -13.06 9.92 4.06
N ARG A 15 -12.63 10.59 5.14
CA ARG A 15 -11.43 11.42 5.14
C ARG A 15 -10.20 10.60 4.77
N THR A 16 -10.02 9.42 5.38
CA THR A 16 -8.89 8.54 5.10
C THR A 16 -8.87 8.10 3.65
N MET A 17 -10.03 7.75 3.08
CA MET A 17 -10.17 7.34 1.69
C MET A 17 -9.88 8.51 0.73
N ASP A 18 -10.49 9.68 0.96
CA ASP A 18 -10.28 10.87 0.14
C ASP A 18 -8.80 11.29 0.15
N CYS A 19 -8.14 11.30 1.32
CA CYS A 19 -6.71 11.60 1.40
C CYS A 19 -5.86 10.57 0.65
N SER A 20 -6.19 9.28 0.76
CA SER A 20 -5.43 8.21 0.10
C SER A 20 -5.48 8.28 -1.43
N GLN A 21 -6.53 8.86 -2.00
CA GLN A 21 -6.72 8.98 -3.45
C GLN A 21 -6.31 10.33 -4.02
N ASN A 22 -6.07 11.35 -3.19
CA ASN A 22 -5.66 12.69 -3.64
C ASN A 22 -4.19 13.02 -3.37
N ALA A 23 -3.50 12.25 -2.51
CA ALA A 23 -2.09 12.46 -2.20
C ALA A 23 -1.14 11.77 -3.20
N TYR A 24 -1.11 12.22 -4.45
CA TYR A 24 -0.18 11.68 -5.46
C TYR A 24 1.18 12.41 -5.39
N ASN A 25 2.26 11.67 -5.10
CA ASN A 25 3.62 12.20 -4.87
C ASN A 25 3.76 13.20 -3.69
N GLU A 26 2.77 13.25 -2.80
CA GLU A 26 2.85 14.04 -1.58
C GLU A 26 3.53 13.25 -0.45
N ASP A 27 4.21 13.96 0.46
CA ASP A 27 4.71 13.35 1.70
C ASP A 27 3.52 13.04 2.63
N THR A 28 3.21 11.75 2.76
CA THR A 28 2.10 11.25 3.57
C THR A 28 2.52 10.84 4.99
N SER A 29 3.80 10.99 5.35
CA SER A 29 4.36 10.55 6.64
C SER A 29 3.59 11.08 7.86
N VAL A 30 3.38 12.39 7.92
CA VAL A 30 2.66 13.08 9.01
C VAL A 30 1.19 12.63 9.11
N LEU A 31 0.55 12.35 7.96
CA LEU A 31 -0.81 11.83 7.95
C LEU A 31 -0.86 10.40 8.48
N LEU A 32 0.05 9.55 8.02
CA LEU A 32 0.15 8.15 8.41
C LEU A 32 0.43 7.98 9.90
N GLU A 33 1.23 8.85 10.52
CA GLU A 33 1.49 8.82 11.97
C GLU A 33 0.21 8.89 12.82
N ARG A 34 -0.82 9.58 12.32
CA ARG A 34 -2.09 9.80 13.03
C ARG A 34 -3.13 8.71 12.82
N LEU A 35 -2.88 7.78 11.90
CA LEU A 35 -3.80 6.70 11.55
C LEU A 35 -3.53 5.45 12.40
N ASP A 36 -4.60 4.75 12.77
CA ASP A 36 -4.48 3.41 13.36
C ASP A 36 -4.09 2.35 12.30
N SER A 37 -3.87 1.11 12.74
CA SER A 37 -3.42 0.02 11.86
C SER A 37 -4.42 -0.32 10.75
N LEU A 38 -5.72 -0.25 11.03
CA LEU A 38 -6.78 -0.53 10.05
C LEU A 38 -6.86 0.60 9.02
N GLU A 39 -6.79 1.84 9.48
CA GLU A 39 -6.78 3.02 8.62
C GLU A 39 -5.53 3.08 7.74
N LYS A 40 -4.36 2.71 8.28
CA LYS A 40 -3.12 2.57 7.50
C LYS A 40 -3.26 1.54 6.39
N ALA A 41 -3.89 0.39 6.66
CA ALA A 41 -4.15 -0.62 5.65
C ALA A 41 -5.11 -0.10 4.56
N LEU A 42 -6.18 0.58 4.94
CA LEU A 42 -7.10 1.23 4.00
C LEU A 42 -6.39 2.29 3.14
N PHE A 43 -5.60 3.15 3.78
CA PHE A 43 -4.84 4.21 3.11
C PHE A 43 -3.84 3.63 2.11
N SER A 44 -3.09 2.60 2.50
CA SER A 44 -2.14 1.90 1.62
C SER A 44 -2.84 1.26 0.41
N SER A 45 -4.04 0.70 0.60
CA SER A 45 -4.83 0.13 -0.50
C SER A 45 -5.27 1.22 -1.49
N GLY A 46 -5.78 2.35 -0.97
CA GLY A 46 -6.15 3.51 -1.81
C GLY A 46 -4.97 4.06 -2.62
N GLN A 47 -3.81 4.24 -1.97
CA GLN A 47 -2.58 4.67 -2.63
C GLN A 47 -2.09 3.68 -3.68
N SER A 48 -2.17 2.37 -3.42
CA SER A 48 -1.81 1.35 -4.42
C SER A 48 -2.71 1.45 -5.66
N GLY A 49 -4.01 1.68 -5.47
CA GLY A 49 -4.96 1.88 -6.57
C GLY A 49 -4.65 3.14 -7.39
N LEU A 50 -4.41 4.28 -6.71
CA LEU A 50 -4.05 5.55 -7.34
C LEU A 50 -2.76 5.43 -8.16
N ASN A 51 -1.71 4.84 -7.58
CA ASN A 51 -0.42 4.64 -8.26
C ASN A 51 -0.55 3.70 -9.46
N GLY A 52 -1.34 2.64 -9.35
CA GLY A 52 -1.65 1.74 -10.46
C GLY A 52 -2.37 2.46 -11.60
N PHE A 53 -3.40 3.24 -11.28
CA PHE A 53 -4.13 4.04 -12.27
C PHE A 53 -3.24 5.07 -12.97
N GLN A 54 -2.43 5.80 -12.20
CA GLN A 54 -1.47 6.77 -12.75
C GLN A 54 -0.42 6.11 -13.65
N SER A 55 0.07 4.93 -13.29
CA SER A 55 1.00 4.16 -14.11
C SER A 55 0.36 3.68 -15.42
N TRP A 56 -0.93 3.30 -15.36
CA TRP A 56 -1.71 2.93 -16.54
C TRP A 56 -1.96 4.12 -17.46
N GLU A 57 -2.39 5.26 -16.91
CA GLU A 57 -2.67 6.49 -17.65
C GLU A 57 -1.42 6.99 -18.40
N LYS A 58 -0.23 6.81 -17.81
CA LYS A 58 1.07 7.16 -18.42
C LYS A 58 1.62 6.08 -19.37
N GLY A 59 0.90 4.99 -19.59
CA GLY A 59 1.34 3.87 -20.43
C GLY A 59 2.45 3.00 -19.83
N GLN A 60 2.88 3.25 -18.59
CA GLN A 60 3.95 2.49 -17.92
C GLN A 60 3.50 1.06 -17.57
N ALA A 61 2.18 0.84 -17.41
CA ALA A 61 1.61 -0.49 -17.20
C ALA A 61 1.75 -1.44 -18.40
N SER A 62 2.15 -0.94 -19.58
CA SER A 62 2.43 -1.77 -20.77
C SER A 62 3.78 -2.51 -20.70
N GLN A 63 4.68 -2.07 -19.81
CA GLN A 63 5.99 -2.70 -19.64
C GLN A 63 5.86 -3.96 -18.79
N LEU A 64 6.15 -5.12 -19.39
CA LEU A 64 6.23 -6.38 -18.67
C LEU A 64 7.50 -6.40 -17.81
N THR A 65 7.31 -6.40 -16.49
CA THR A 65 8.39 -6.56 -15.52
C THR A 65 8.39 -7.97 -14.94
N ALA A 66 9.58 -8.48 -14.62
CA ALA A 66 9.70 -9.79 -13.98
C ALA A 66 9.05 -9.73 -12.59
N SER A 67 8.17 -10.69 -12.29
CA SER A 67 7.53 -10.74 -10.98
C SER A 67 8.56 -10.98 -9.87
N THR A 68 8.22 -10.54 -8.65
CA THR A 68 9.05 -10.77 -7.45
C THR A 68 9.40 -12.24 -7.24
N LEU A 69 8.51 -13.16 -7.66
CA LEU A 69 8.76 -14.60 -7.62
C LEU A 69 9.93 -14.99 -8.52
N VAL A 70 9.98 -14.48 -9.75
CA VAL A 70 11.07 -14.73 -10.71
C VAL A 70 12.35 -14.07 -10.25
N LEU A 71 12.29 -12.82 -9.76
CA LEU A 71 13.46 -12.10 -9.24
C LEU A 71 14.11 -12.79 -8.02
N ASN A 72 13.31 -13.48 -7.20
CA ASN A 72 13.78 -14.20 -6.01
C ASN A 72 13.99 -15.70 -6.25
N TYR A 73 13.70 -16.20 -7.45
CA TYR A 73 13.96 -17.59 -7.81
C TYR A 73 15.48 -17.84 -7.74
N ARG A 74 15.90 -18.85 -6.96
CA ARG A 74 17.30 -19.19 -6.58
C ARG A 74 17.99 -18.39 -5.46
N LYS A 75 17.42 -17.31 -4.91
CA LYS A 75 18.03 -16.64 -3.73
C LYS A 75 17.87 -17.41 -2.41
N ARG A 76 17.12 -18.52 -2.41
CA ARG A 76 16.90 -19.42 -1.25
C ARG A 76 17.69 -20.75 -1.35
N LYS A 77 18.90 -20.75 -1.92
CA LYS A 77 19.83 -21.91 -1.91
C LYS A 77 21.22 -21.54 -1.42
N ILE A 78 21.33 -20.78 -0.31
CA ILE A 78 22.54 -20.72 0.51
C ILE A 78 22.12 -20.95 1.95
N THR A 79 22.09 -22.22 2.34
CA THR A 79 22.45 -22.63 3.69
C THR A 79 23.12 -23.99 3.58
N GLU A 80 24.41 -23.99 3.94
CA GLU A 80 25.24 -25.14 4.32
C GLU A 80 25.72 -26.12 3.24
N VAL A 81 26.87 -25.78 2.63
CA VAL A 81 27.87 -26.75 2.18
C VAL A 81 29.21 -26.33 2.80
N GLN A 82 29.72 -27.18 3.71
CA GLN A 82 31.10 -27.31 4.22
C GLN A 82 31.59 -26.18 5.15
N SER A 83 32.20 -26.45 6.32
CA SER A 83 33.07 -27.57 6.74
C SER A 83 32.75 -28.12 8.13
#